data_AF-K7YT98-F1
#
_entry.id   AF-K7YT98-F1
#
_cell.length_a   1.000
_cell.length_b   1.000
_cell.length_c   1.000
_cell.angle_alpha   90.00
_cell.angle_beta   90.00
_cell.angle_gamma   90.00
#
_symmetry.space_group_name_H-M   'P 1'
#
loop_
_entity.id
_entity.type
_entity.pdbx_description
1 polymer ?
#
loop_
_entity_poly.entity_id
_entity_poly.type
_entity_poly.pdbx_seq_one_letter_code
_entity_poly.pdbx_strand_id
1 'polypeptide(L)'
;MKSIVFAFALLALPALSQAQTCYRATEALPAGVPAILCMDSLALSADETKLEITTEDYSVPAFLDVVSTSRHNEDKLNFKAQGSLVDIWQSGCGEGLSAKLQISGRTEYGEIYPHTLNVSVEVAETNDTCHSKPSKYTVPFALITE
;
A
#
# COMPACT_ATOMS: atom_id res chain seq x y z
N MET A 1 -47.55 -41.19 -11.45
CA MET A 1 -46.13 -40.79 -11.49
C MET A 1 -46.00 -39.53 -10.64
N LYS A 2 -45.38 -39.61 -9.46
CA LYS A 2 -45.22 -38.48 -8.53
C LYS A 2 -43.84 -37.87 -8.74
N SER A 3 -43.78 -36.64 -9.23
CA SER A 3 -42.53 -35.87 -9.36
C SER A 3 -41.99 -35.52 -7.98
N ILE A 4 -40.75 -35.94 -7.71
CA ILE A 4 -39.96 -35.52 -6.56
C ILE A 4 -39.16 -34.31 -7.01
N VAL A 5 -39.48 -33.14 -6.45
CA VAL A 5 -38.71 -31.91 -6.65
C VAL A 5 -37.50 -31.97 -5.73
N PHE A 6 -36.30 -32.08 -6.30
CA PHE A 6 -35.05 -31.93 -5.57
C PHE A 6 -34.80 -30.43 -5.34
N ALA A 7 -34.97 -29.98 -4.09
CA ALA A 7 -34.52 -28.67 -3.66
C ALA A 7 -32.99 -28.69 -3.52
N PHE A 8 -32.30 -27.98 -4.42
CA PHE A 8 -30.88 -27.68 -4.31
C PHE A 8 -30.71 -26.64 -3.21
N ALA A 9 -30.24 -27.06 -2.04
CA ALA A 9 -29.76 -26.15 -1.02
C ALA A 9 -28.39 -25.59 -1.46
N LEU A 10 -28.38 -24.34 -1.95
CA LEU A 10 -27.14 -23.56 -2.07
C LEU A 10 -26.62 -23.32 -0.64
N LEU A 11 -25.58 -24.06 -0.26
CA LEU A 11 -24.76 -23.73 0.91
C LEU A 11 -23.95 -22.47 0.54
N ALA A 12 -24.43 -21.31 0.99
CA ALA A 12 -23.61 -20.11 1.04
C ALA A 12 -22.45 -20.37 2.00
N LEU A 13 -21.26 -20.61 1.45
CA LEU A 13 -20.03 -20.60 2.24
C LEU A 13 -19.90 -19.21 2.89
N PRO A 14 -19.63 -19.12 4.20
CA PRO A 14 -19.31 -17.83 4.79
C PRO A 14 -18.07 -17.30 4.07
N ALA A 15 -18.19 -16.13 3.46
CA ALA A 15 -17.04 -15.38 3.00
C ALA A 15 -16.14 -15.18 4.23
N LEU A 16 -14.97 -15.82 4.23
CA LEU A 16 -13.88 -15.44 5.10
C LEU A 16 -13.59 -13.98 4.75
N SER A 17 -14.13 -13.06 5.55
CA SER A 17 -13.69 -11.67 5.58
C SER A 17 -12.19 -11.73 5.86
N GLN A 18 -11.37 -11.53 4.82
CA GLN A 18 -9.96 -11.32 5.03
C GLN A 18 -9.85 -10.07 5.88
N ALA A 19 -9.21 -10.18 7.04
CA ALA A 19 -9.04 -9.06 7.94
C ALA A 19 -8.19 -8.01 7.23
N GLN A 20 -8.81 -6.86 6.92
CA GLN A 20 -8.13 -5.72 6.35
C GLN A 20 -7.02 -5.26 7.32
N THR A 21 -5.81 -5.10 6.80
CA THR A 21 -4.66 -4.64 7.61
C THR A 21 -4.47 -3.15 7.39
N CYS A 22 -4.65 -2.36 8.44
CA CYS A 22 -4.54 -0.91 8.37
C CYS A 22 -3.33 -0.38 9.13
N TYR A 23 -2.79 0.72 8.62
CA TYR A 23 -1.66 1.44 9.16
C TYR A 23 -2.05 2.89 9.41
N ARG A 24 -1.55 3.48 10.51
CA ARG A 24 -1.78 4.88 10.88
C ARG A 24 -0.48 5.66 10.89
N ALA A 25 -0.51 6.86 10.31
CA ALA A 25 0.60 7.80 10.40
C ALA A 25 0.94 8.10 11.87
N THR A 26 2.23 8.05 12.20
CA THR A 26 2.73 8.33 13.56
C THR A 26 2.82 9.83 13.85
N GLU A 27 2.81 10.65 12.80
CA GLU A 27 2.90 12.11 12.86
C GLU A 27 1.86 12.74 11.92
N ALA A 28 1.65 14.04 12.05
CA ALA A 28 0.75 14.77 11.17
C ALA A 28 1.26 14.77 9.72
N LEU A 29 0.36 14.56 8.76
CA LEU A 29 0.66 14.65 7.33
C LEU A 29 0.06 15.92 6.73
N PRO A 30 0.61 16.40 5.60
CA PRO A 30 0.00 17.48 4.82
C PRO A 30 -1.42 17.15 4.37
N ALA A 31 -2.21 18.19 4.12
CA ALA A 31 -3.56 18.04 3.58
C ALA A 31 -3.53 17.28 2.24
N GLY A 32 -4.45 16.33 2.07
CA GLY A 32 -4.55 15.50 0.86
C GLY A 32 -3.76 14.18 0.91
N VAL A 33 -2.87 13.99 1.89
CA VAL A 33 -2.21 12.69 2.12
C VAL A 33 -3.04 11.87 3.12
N PRO A 34 -3.44 10.63 2.78
CA PRO A 34 -4.20 9.79 3.71
C PRO A 34 -3.42 9.48 5.00
N ALA A 35 -4.03 9.72 6.16
CA ALA A 35 -3.43 9.41 7.46
C ALA A 35 -3.59 7.94 7.88
N ILE A 36 -4.46 7.21 7.19
CA ILE A 36 -4.69 5.78 7.36
C ILE A 36 -4.55 5.13 5.97
N LEU A 37 -3.80 4.04 5.92
CA LEU A 37 -3.59 3.23 4.72
C LEU A 37 -3.99 1.80 5.03
N CYS A 38 -4.93 1.26 4.29
CA CYS A 38 -5.40 -0.11 4.47
C CYS A 38 -5.07 -0.97 3.26
N MET A 39 -4.74 -2.23 3.54
CA MET A 39 -4.32 -3.23 2.58
C MET A 39 -4.96 -4.56 2.94
N ASP A 40 -5.63 -5.18 1.97
CA ASP A 40 -6.27 -6.46 2.16
C ASP A 40 -5.32 -7.59 1.75
N SER A 41 -4.73 -7.48 0.56
CA SER A 41 -3.76 -8.43 0.05
C SER A 41 -2.67 -7.76 -0.76
N LEU A 42 -1.49 -8.41 -0.78
CA LEU A 42 -0.34 -7.96 -1.55
C LEU A 42 0.26 -9.13 -2.32
N ALA A 43 0.71 -8.87 -3.55
CA ALA A 43 1.43 -9.83 -4.36
C ALA A 43 2.54 -9.13 -5.16
N LEU A 44 3.67 -9.81 -5.39
CA LEU A 44 4.63 -9.35 -6.41
C LEU A 44 4.15 -9.83 -7.78
N SER A 45 4.35 -8.99 -8.79
CA SER A 45 4.17 -9.38 -10.19
C SER A 45 5.13 -10.52 -10.55
N ALA A 46 4.80 -11.28 -11.60
CA ALA A 46 5.59 -12.45 -12.01
C ALA A 46 7.05 -12.12 -12.38
N ASP A 47 7.33 -10.88 -12.78
CA ASP A 47 8.66 -10.35 -13.09
C ASP A 47 9.31 -9.61 -11.91
N GLU A 48 8.67 -9.60 -10.73
CA GLU A 48 9.12 -8.93 -9.51
C GLU A 48 9.34 -7.41 -9.66
N THR A 49 8.74 -6.76 -10.68
CA THR A 49 8.90 -5.32 -10.94
C THR A 49 7.82 -4.46 -10.28
N LYS A 50 6.69 -5.07 -9.88
CA LYS A 50 5.57 -4.38 -9.24
C LYS A 50 5.10 -5.10 -8.00
N LEU A 51 4.64 -4.32 -7.03
CA LEU A 51 3.85 -4.77 -5.90
C LEU A 51 2.38 -4.43 -6.18
N GLU A 52 1.57 -5.45 -6.36
CA GLU A 52 0.13 -5.36 -6.54
C GLU A 52 -0.54 -5.33 -5.17
N ILE A 53 -1.40 -4.34 -4.94
CA ILE A 53 -2.09 -4.12 -3.68
C ILE A 53 -3.59 -4.13 -3.95
N THR A 54 -4.31 -4.99 -3.24
CA THR A 54 -5.77 -4.96 -3.21
C THR A 54 -6.23 -4.24 -1.95
N THR A 55 -7.07 -3.24 -2.11
CA THR A 55 -7.77 -2.55 -1.02
C THR A 55 -9.18 -2.18 -1.46
N GLU A 56 -10.15 -2.24 -0.55
CA GLU A 56 -11.51 -1.74 -0.77
C GLU A 56 -11.64 -0.21 -0.66
N ASP A 57 -10.72 0.45 0.07
CA ASP A 57 -10.87 1.87 0.45
C ASP A 57 -10.15 2.86 -0.50
N TYR A 58 -9.40 2.35 -1.47
CA TYR A 58 -8.57 3.12 -2.40
C TYR A 58 -7.59 4.10 -1.71
N SER A 59 -7.23 3.86 -0.45
CA SER A 59 -6.27 4.68 0.31
C SER A 59 -4.84 4.56 -0.22
N VAL A 60 -4.55 3.49 -0.97
CA VAL A 60 -3.26 3.19 -1.56
C VAL A 60 -3.38 2.93 -3.07
N PRO A 61 -2.36 3.26 -3.87
CA PRO A 61 -2.30 2.88 -5.27
C PRO A 61 -2.32 1.36 -5.42
N ALA A 62 -3.07 0.87 -6.43
CA ALA A 62 -3.15 -0.56 -6.71
C ALA A 62 -1.81 -1.19 -7.11
N PHE A 63 -0.86 -0.37 -7.57
CA PHE A 63 0.47 -0.81 -7.98
C PHE A 63 1.53 0.13 -7.44
N LEU A 64 2.59 -0.44 -6.87
CA LEU A 64 3.83 0.26 -6.55
C LEU A 64 4.98 -0.34 -7.37
N ASP A 65 5.91 0.52 -7.79
CA ASP A 65 7.12 0.08 -8.50
C ASP A 65 8.11 -0.52 -7.50
N VAL A 66 8.58 -1.73 -7.76
CA VAL A 66 9.63 -2.37 -6.96
C VAL A 66 10.96 -1.75 -7.33
N VAL A 67 11.57 -1.04 -6.37
CA VAL A 67 12.85 -0.34 -6.56
C VAL A 67 14.05 -1.19 -6.16
N SER A 68 13.83 -2.24 -5.37
CA SER A 68 14.89 -3.14 -4.95
C SER A 68 14.32 -4.48 -4.52
N THR A 69 14.98 -5.55 -4.94
CA THR A 69 14.80 -6.90 -4.40
C THR A 69 16.13 -7.43 -3.88
N SER A 70 16.07 -8.30 -2.87
CA SER A 70 17.24 -8.98 -2.32
C SER A 70 16.85 -10.38 -1.87
N ARG A 71 17.40 -11.38 -2.55
CA ARG A 71 17.11 -12.79 -2.28
C ARG A 71 17.91 -13.27 -1.07
N HIS A 72 17.21 -13.77 -0.06
CA HIS A 72 17.85 -14.39 1.12
C HIS A 72 18.05 -15.89 0.91
N ASN A 73 17.07 -16.58 0.33
CA ASN A 73 17.16 -17.96 -0.16
C ASN A 73 16.08 -18.22 -1.24
N GLU A 74 15.89 -19.47 -1.66
CA GLU A 74 14.91 -19.84 -2.70
C GLU A 74 13.47 -19.42 -2.33
N ASP A 75 13.12 -19.50 -1.04
CA ASP A 75 11.76 -19.26 -0.54
C ASP A 75 11.54 -17.85 0.02
N LYS A 76 12.60 -17.02 0.13
CA LYS A 76 12.57 -15.71 0.80
C LYS A 76 13.19 -14.61 -0.04
N LEU A 77 12.36 -13.64 -0.40
CA LEU A 77 12.76 -12.44 -1.14
C LEU A 77 12.39 -11.19 -0.34
N ASN A 78 13.38 -10.37 0.01
CA ASN A 78 13.11 -9.03 0.53
C ASN A 78 12.81 -8.10 -0.64
N PHE A 79 11.87 -7.18 -0.46
CA PHE A 79 11.53 -6.19 -1.47
C PHE A 79 11.38 -4.79 -0.85
N LYS A 80 11.56 -3.78 -1.70
CA LYS A 80 11.18 -2.40 -1.45
C LYS A 80 10.41 -1.90 -2.65
N ALA A 81 9.22 -1.36 -2.43
CA ALA A 81 8.36 -0.80 -3.45
C ALA A 81 7.96 0.62 -3.10
N GLN A 82 7.69 1.44 -4.11
CA GLN A 82 7.25 2.82 -3.91
C GLN A 82 6.19 3.23 -4.93
N GLY A 83 5.34 4.17 -4.56
CA GLY A 83 4.37 4.77 -5.47
C GLY A 83 3.88 6.12 -4.97
N SER A 84 3.31 6.92 -5.87
CA SER A 84 2.83 8.25 -5.52
C SER A 84 1.44 8.18 -4.87
N LEU A 85 1.29 8.80 -3.70
CA LEU A 85 -0.03 9.08 -3.10
C LEU A 85 -0.57 10.40 -3.60
N VAL A 86 0.31 11.41 -3.67
CA VAL A 86 0.01 12.76 -4.12
C VAL A 86 1.22 13.28 -4.88
N ASP A 87 1.00 13.88 -6.05
CA ASP A 87 2.05 14.60 -6.77
C ASP A 87 1.44 15.85 -7.40
N ILE A 88 1.55 16.96 -6.67
CA ILE A 88 1.03 18.27 -7.06
C ILE A 88 2.24 19.20 -7.14
N TRP A 89 2.62 19.55 -8.37
CA TRP A 89 3.65 20.55 -8.62
C TRP A 89 3.09 21.61 -9.53
N GLN A 90 2.89 22.81 -9.00
CA GLN A 90 2.50 23.94 -9.83
C GLN A 90 3.69 24.39 -10.67
N SER A 91 3.47 24.57 -11.98
CA SER A 91 4.47 25.18 -12.85
C SER A 91 4.66 26.66 -12.48
N GLY A 92 5.90 27.07 -12.17
CA GLY A 92 6.23 28.45 -11.78
C GLY A 92 6.78 28.56 -10.34
N CYS A 93 6.40 29.62 -9.61
CA CYS A 93 6.74 29.91 -8.20
C CYS A 93 5.58 29.59 -7.25
N GLY A 94 4.96 28.42 -7.39
CA GLY A 94 3.80 27.99 -6.60
C GLY A 94 4.15 27.01 -5.48
N GLU A 95 3.11 26.52 -4.83
CA GLU A 95 3.21 25.44 -3.84
C GLU A 95 3.46 24.10 -4.54
N GLY A 96 4.20 23.22 -3.86
CA GLY A 96 4.47 21.87 -4.33
C GLY A 96 4.35 20.87 -3.21
N LEU A 97 3.71 19.74 -3.48
CA LEU A 97 3.54 18.63 -2.56
C LEU A 97 3.72 17.31 -3.34
N SER A 98 4.70 16.52 -2.92
CA SER A 98 4.87 15.14 -3.35
C SER A 98 4.87 14.25 -2.12
N ALA A 99 4.01 13.24 -2.11
CA ALA A 99 3.95 12.24 -1.06
C ALA A 99 4.09 10.86 -1.69
N LYS A 100 5.17 10.17 -1.39
CA LYS A 100 5.48 8.84 -1.94
C LYS A 100 5.35 7.79 -0.85
N LEU A 101 4.43 6.86 -1.05
CA LEU A 101 4.32 5.65 -0.26
C LEU A 101 5.56 4.78 -0.51
N GLN A 102 6.19 4.33 0.56
CA GLN A 102 7.24 3.33 0.55
C GLN A 102 6.81 2.13 1.39
N ILE A 103 6.84 0.96 0.77
CA ILE A 103 6.57 -0.33 1.44
C ILE A 103 7.83 -1.19 1.33
N SER A 104 8.23 -1.77 2.44
CA SER A 104 9.25 -2.82 2.42
C SER A 104 8.81 -4.01 3.24
N GLY A 105 9.24 -5.19 2.82
CA GLY A 105 8.82 -6.44 3.42
C GLY A 105 9.57 -7.61 2.86
N ARG A 106 9.05 -8.79 3.14
CA ARG A 106 9.60 -10.06 2.71
C ARG A 106 8.48 -10.97 2.20
N THR A 107 8.76 -11.65 1.10
CA THR A 107 7.96 -12.81 0.68
C THR A 107 8.44 -14.05 1.42
N GLU A 108 7.52 -14.91 1.86
CA GLU A 108 7.81 -16.22 2.42
C GLU A 108 6.95 -17.25 1.69
N TYR A 109 7.58 -18.20 1.00
CA TYR A 109 6.88 -19.20 0.18
C TYR A 109 5.96 -18.58 -0.88
N GLY A 110 6.33 -17.41 -1.41
CA GLY A 110 5.56 -16.67 -2.41
C GLY A 110 4.44 -15.80 -1.83
N GLU A 111 4.22 -15.81 -0.51
CA GLU A 111 3.20 -14.99 0.15
C GLU A 111 3.82 -13.75 0.80
N ILE A 112 3.05 -12.66 0.85
CA ILE A 112 3.38 -11.44 1.60
C ILE A 112 2.35 -11.29 2.70
N TYR A 113 2.83 -11.21 3.95
CA TYR A 113 1.96 -11.00 5.09
C TYR A 113 1.82 -9.50 5.39
N PRO A 114 0.62 -8.90 5.22
CA PRO A 114 0.45 -7.46 5.32
C PRO A 114 0.90 -6.88 6.66
N HIS A 115 0.71 -7.59 7.79
CA HIS A 115 1.07 -7.14 9.13
C HIS A 115 2.58 -7.10 9.42
N THR A 116 3.41 -7.65 8.52
CA THR A 116 4.89 -7.68 8.68
C THR A 116 5.59 -6.55 7.93
N LEU A 117 4.83 -5.74 7.20
CA LEU A 117 5.37 -4.71 6.34
C LEU A 117 5.87 -3.52 7.16
N ASN A 118 6.92 -2.89 6.64
CA ASN A 118 7.31 -1.56 7.05
C ASN A 118 6.75 -0.56 6.03
N VAL A 119 5.89 0.33 6.50
CA VAL A 119 5.17 1.32 5.71
C VAL A 119 5.62 2.72 6.14
N SER A 120 5.93 3.56 5.16
CA SER A 120 6.25 4.97 5.41
C SER A 120 5.87 5.83 4.22
N VAL A 121 5.72 7.13 4.44
CA VAL A 121 5.49 8.11 3.38
C VAL A 121 6.63 9.11 3.38
N GLU A 122 7.34 9.21 2.26
CA GLU A 122 8.30 10.30 2.01
C GLU A 122 7.52 11.50 1.49
N VAL A 123 7.57 12.59 2.24
CA VAL A 123 6.93 13.86 1.90
C VAL A 123 8.01 14.84 1.44
N ALA A 124 7.73 15.52 0.33
CA ALA A 124 8.47 16.68 -0.13
C ALA A 124 7.48 17.83 -0.36
N GLU A 125 7.66 18.94 0.36
CA GLU A 125 6.77 20.10 0.25
C GLU A 125 7.54 21.42 0.11
N THR A 126 6.91 22.40 -0.54
CA THR A 126 7.43 23.76 -0.69
C THR A 126 6.28 24.75 -0.74
N ASN A 127 6.46 25.91 -0.10
CA ASN A 127 5.42 26.94 0.02
C ASN A 127 5.59 28.08 -1.02
N ASP A 128 6.68 28.11 -1.79
CA ASP A 128 6.94 29.08 -2.88
C ASP A 128 8.20 28.66 -3.67
N THR A 129 8.05 28.35 -4.97
CA THR A 129 9.12 27.77 -5.83
C THR A 129 10.05 28.76 -6.52
N CYS A 130 10.13 30.03 -6.13
CA CYS A 130 11.12 30.92 -6.75
C CYS A 130 12.58 30.64 -6.31
N HIS A 131 12.83 30.28 -5.05
CA HIS A 131 14.20 30.01 -4.54
C HIS A 131 14.32 28.95 -3.43
N SER A 132 13.22 28.29 -3.06
CA SER A 132 13.18 27.38 -1.91
C SER A 132 13.51 25.95 -2.32
N LYS A 133 14.43 25.30 -1.57
CA LYS A 133 14.58 23.84 -1.66
C LYS A 133 13.37 23.18 -0.96
N PRO A 134 12.76 22.15 -1.53
CA PRO A 134 11.69 21.43 -0.85
C PRO A 134 12.16 20.90 0.50
N SER A 135 11.33 21.08 1.54
CA SER A 135 11.49 20.37 2.80
C SER A 135 11.18 18.90 2.55
N LYS A 136 12.03 18.00 3.05
CA LYS A 136 11.85 16.56 2.90
C LYS A 136 11.88 15.87 4.24
N TYR A 137 10.92 15.00 4.48
CA TYR A 137 10.84 14.18 5.68
C TYR A 137 10.10 12.87 5.38
N THR A 138 10.26 11.90 6.27
CA THR A 138 9.60 10.60 6.15
C THR A 138 8.75 10.36 7.38
N VAL A 139 7.47 10.09 7.16
CA VAL A 139 6.52 9.75 8.24
C VAL A 139 6.34 8.24 8.27
N PRO A 140 6.73 7.55 9.35
CA PRO A 140 6.47 6.13 9.50
C PRO A 140 5.00 5.90 9.83
N PHE A 141 4.51 4.75 9.39
CA PHE A 141 3.15 4.29 9.62
C PHE A 141 3.17 3.06 10.53
N ALA A 142 2.42 3.10 11.61
CA ALA A 142 2.32 2.03 12.59
C ALA A 142 1.10 1.15 12.31
N LEU A 143 1.27 -0.17 12.45
CA LEU A 143 0.17 -1.13 12.35
C LEU A 143 -0.91 -0.80 13.39
N ILE A 144 -2.17 -0.77 12.96
CA ILE A 144 -3.32 -0.65 13.85
C ILE A 144 -3.65 -2.06 14.36
N THR A 145 -3.29 -2.33 15.61
CA THR A 145 -3.73 -3.53 16.32
C THR A 145 -5.00 -3.17 17.10
N GLU A 146 -6.14 -3.75 16.72
CA GLU A 146 -7.38 -3.66 17.50
C GLU A 146 -7.24 -4.32 18.89
#